data_AF-A0A1B6LER9-F1
#
_entry.id   AF-A0A1B6LER9-F1
#
_cell.length_a   1.000
_cell.length_b   1.000
_cell.length_c   1.000
_cell.angle_alpha   90.00
_cell.angle_beta   90.00
_cell.angle_gamma   90.00
#
_symmetry.space_group_name_H-M   'P 1'
#
loop_
_entity.id
_entity.type
_entity.pdbx_description
1 polymer ?
#
loop_
_entity_poly.entity_id
_entity_poly.type
_entity_poly.pdbx_seq_one_letter_code
_entity_poly.pdbx_strand_id
1 'polypeptide(L)'
;MPDTYKVGDLVWAKMKGFPPWPGRVSNPPKDLKRPASKKASHCIYFFGSENYGWIEENNLKPYEQYKEALIKANKSGAFKDAVEAIEKCSQNKGDSPTLKDDSDAIFDRLVESES
;
A
#
# COMPACT_ATOMS: atom_id res chain seq x y z
N MET A 1 6.57 -9.00 -23.48
CA MET A 1 6.89 -7.71 -22.82
C MET A 1 6.52 -7.93 -21.36
N PRO A 2 7.46 -7.80 -20.42
CA PRO A 2 7.18 -8.20 -19.06
C PRO A 2 6.11 -7.26 -18.49
N ASP A 3 4.96 -7.81 -18.08
CA ASP A 3 4.05 -7.16 -17.13
C ASP A 3 4.90 -6.74 -15.92
N THR A 4 5.25 -5.46 -15.83
CA THR A 4 6.14 -4.95 -14.77
C THR A 4 5.47 -5.06 -13.41
N TYR A 5 4.14 -5.05 -13.39
CA TYR A 5 3.33 -5.10 -12.17
C TYR A 5 2.26 -6.20 -12.26
N LYS A 6 2.15 -7.00 -11.20
CA LYS A 6 1.19 -8.10 -11.06
C LYS A 6 0.13 -7.78 -10.02
N VAL A 7 -1.00 -8.48 -10.08
CA VAL A 7 -2.07 -8.34 -9.09
C VAL A 7 -1.51 -8.60 -7.68
N GLY A 8 -1.74 -7.63 -6.80
CA GLY A 8 -1.22 -7.58 -5.43
C GLY A 8 0.01 -6.70 -5.26
N ASP A 9 0.69 -6.27 -6.32
CA ASP A 9 1.85 -5.38 -6.19
C ASP A 9 1.43 -4.00 -5.67
N LEU A 10 2.27 -3.45 -4.79
CA LEU A 10 2.04 -2.15 -4.19
C LEU A 10 2.70 -1.08 -5.06
N VAL A 11 1.91 -0.09 -5.47
CA VAL A 11 2.33 0.92 -6.43
C VAL A 11 1.78 2.29 -6.06
N TRP A 12 2.53 3.33 -6.44
CA TRP A 12 2.05 4.70 -6.48
C TRP A 12 1.39 4.96 -7.83
N ALA A 13 0.11 5.30 -7.79
CA ALA A 13 -0.65 5.68 -8.97
C ALA A 13 -0.73 7.20 -9.07
N LYS A 14 -0.21 7.75 -10.17
CA LYS A 14 -0.31 9.19 -10.45
C LYS A 14 -1.44 9.47 -11.44
N MET A 15 -2.44 10.22 -11.00
CA MET A 15 -3.52 10.72 -11.86
C MET A 15 -3.27 12.17 -12.27
N LYS A 16 -3.76 12.56 -13.45
CA LYS A 16 -3.64 13.95 -13.93
C LYS A 16 -4.47 14.87 -13.02
N GLY A 17 -3.82 15.87 -12.41
CA GLY A 17 -4.46 16.85 -11.52
C GLY A 17 -4.50 16.43 -10.04
N PHE A 18 -4.05 15.22 -9.69
CA PHE A 18 -3.97 14.75 -8.31
C PHE A 18 -2.54 14.39 -7.93
N PRO A 19 -2.17 14.48 -6.64
CA PRO A 19 -0.90 13.97 -6.16
C PRO A 19 -0.82 12.44 -6.35
N PRO A 20 0.38 11.86 -6.40
CA PRO A 20 0.56 10.40 -6.42
C PRO A 20 -0.14 9.78 -5.20
N TRP A 21 -0.97 8.77 -5.42
CA TRP A 21 -1.78 8.13 -4.39
C TRP A 21 -1.36 6.67 -4.20
N PRO A 22 -1.32 6.15 -2.96
CA PRO A 22 -0.92 4.77 -2.73
C PRO A 22 -2.04 3.82 -3.15
N GLY A 23 -1.66 2.77 -3.87
CA GLY A 23 -2.60 1.77 -4.36
C GLY A 23 -1.97 0.40 -4.50
N ARG A 24 -2.82 -0.61 -4.70
CA ARG A 24 -2.38 -1.95 -5.11
C ARG A 24 -2.92 -2.28 -6.47
N VAL A 25 -2.14 -3.01 -7.26
CA VAL A 25 -2.64 -3.61 -8.49
C VAL A 25 -3.71 -4.62 -8.10
N SER A 26 -4.91 -4.46 -8.63
CA SER A 26 -6.02 -5.36 -8.40
C SER A 26 -6.62 -5.80 -9.73
N ASN A 27 -7.45 -6.83 -9.69
CA ASN A 27 -8.18 -7.23 -10.88
C ASN A 27 -9.34 -6.24 -11.10
N PRO A 28 -9.62 -5.84 -12.36
CA PRO A 28 -10.72 -4.93 -12.63
C PRO A 28 -12.07 -5.54 -12.21
N PRO A 29 -12.95 -4.77 -11.55
CA PRO A 29 -14.33 -5.19 -11.31
C PRO A 29 -15.06 -5.50 -12.62
N LYS A 30 -16.09 -6.35 -12.57
CA LYS A 30 -16.90 -6.72 -13.76
C LYS A 30 -17.55 -5.50 -14.43
N ASP A 31 -17.89 -4.48 -13.64
CA ASP A 31 -18.43 -3.19 -14.12
C ASP A 31 -17.36 -2.25 -14.69
N LEU A 32 -16.10 -2.45 -14.35
CA LEU A 32 -15.01 -1.56 -14.76
C LEU A 32 -14.50 -1.97 -16.14
N LYS A 33 -15.11 -1.41 -17.19
CA LYS A 33 -14.72 -1.69 -18.57
C LYS A 33 -13.25 -1.30 -18.78
N ARG A 34 -12.46 -2.25 -19.29
CA ARG A 34 -11.06 -1.97 -19.66
C ARG A 34 -11.06 -0.86 -20.71
N PRO A 35 -10.32 0.24 -20.51
CA PRO A 35 -10.21 1.27 -21.52
C PRO A 35 -9.63 0.65 -22.79
N ALA A 36 -10.19 1.00 -23.95
CA ALA A 36 -9.68 0.57 -25.26
C ALA A 36 -8.33 1.21 -25.63
N SER A 37 -7.56 1.62 -24.62
CA SER A 37 -6.23 2.20 -24.79
C SER A 37 -5.31 1.11 -25.33
N LYS A 38 -4.58 1.42 -26.40
CA LYS A 38 -3.52 0.56 -26.95
C LYS A 38 -2.32 0.40 -25.99
N LYS A 39 -2.32 1.14 -24.88
CA LYS A 39 -1.23 1.19 -23.91
C LYS A 39 -1.51 0.22 -22.76
N ALA A 40 -0.45 -0.35 -22.20
CA ALA A 40 -0.53 -1.19 -21.00
C ALA A 40 -1.04 -0.34 -19.82
N SER A 41 -2.24 -0.65 -19.36
CA SER A 41 -2.85 -0.04 -18.17
C SER A 41 -3.22 -1.13 -17.19
N HIS A 42 -2.94 -0.90 -15.91
CA HIS A 42 -3.32 -1.78 -14.83
C HIS A 42 -4.47 -1.16 -14.04
N CYS A 43 -5.33 -2.03 -13.50
CA CYS A 43 -6.35 -1.60 -12.58
C CYS A 43 -5.72 -1.47 -11.19
N ILE A 44 -5.76 -0.27 -10.64
CA ILE A 44 -5.24 0.03 -9.31
C ILE A 44 -6.41 0.27 -8.37
N TYR A 45 -6.34 -0.38 -7.22
CA TYR A 45 -7.19 -0.12 -6.07
C TYR A 45 -6.52 0.94 -5.20
N PHE A 46 -7.17 2.10 -5.06
CA PHE A 46 -6.74 3.21 -4.23
C PHE A 46 -7.20 2.98 -2.78
N PHE A 47 -6.24 2.95 -1.87
CA PHE A 47 -6.53 2.86 -0.44
C PHE A 47 -7.10 4.18 0.10
N GLY A 48 -7.78 4.12 1.24
CA GLY A 48 -8.49 5.24 1.89
C GLY A 48 -9.81 5.62 1.22
N SER A 49 -9.81 5.76 -0.11
CA SER A 49 -11.02 6.07 -0.89
C SER A 49 -11.75 4.83 -1.43
N GLU A 50 -11.20 3.64 -1.22
CA GLU A 50 -11.71 2.33 -1.70
C GLU A 50 -12.14 2.33 -3.18
N ASN A 51 -11.39 3.06 -4.00
CA ASN A 51 -11.75 3.32 -5.39
C ASN A 51 -10.89 2.51 -6.36
N TYR A 52 -11.41 2.24 -7.56
CA TYR A 52 -10.69 1.56 -8.62
C TYR A 52 -10.45 2.49 -9.79
N GLY A 53 -9.24 2.50 -10.33
CA GLY A 53 -8.92 3.28 -11.53
C GLY A 53 -7.94 2.58 -12.45
N TRP A 54 -8.08 2.86 -13.74
CA TRP A 54 -7.15 2.40 -14.76
C TRP A 54 -6.00 3.37 -14.90
N ILE A 55 -4.80 2.90 -14.61
CA ILE A 55 -3.59 3.71 -14.66
C ILE A 55 -2.62 3.07 -15.64
N GLU A 56 -2.11 3.88 -16.56
CA GLU A 56 -1.07 3.46 -17.51
C GLU A 56 0.20 3.06 -16.75
N GLU A 57 0.91 2.03 -17.21
CA GLU A 57 2.16 1.55 -16.60
C GLU A 57 3.19 2.68 -16.43
N ASN A 58 3.20 3.66 -17.35
CA ASN A 58 4.10 4.81 -17.31
C ASN A 58 3.84 5.78 -16.12
N ASN A 59 2.63 5.75 -15.57
CA ASN A 59 2.21 6.54 -14.41
C ASN A 59 2.20 5.73 -13.10
N LEU A 60 2.68 4.48 -13.15
CA LEU A 60 2.89 3.64 -11.98
C LEU A 60 4.34 3.70 -11.56
N LYS A 61 4.54 3.79 -10.24
CA LYS A 61 5.86 3.69 -9.62
C LYS A 61 5.82 2.66 -8.48
N PRO A 62 6.90 1.92 -8.24
CA PRO A 62 6.98 0.98 -7.12
C PRO A 62 6.78 1.70 -5.79
N TYR A 63 5.94 1.14 -4.91
CA TYR A 63 5.57 1.79 -3.66
C TYR A 63 6.77 2.02 -2.74
N GLU A 64 7.57 0.98 -2.49
CA GLU A 64 8.67 1.00 -1.52
C GLU A 64 9.75 2.05 -1.83
N GLN A 65 10.12 2.20 -3.11
CA GLN A 65 11.19 3.12 -3.51
C GLN A 65 10.82 4.59 -3.35
N TYR A 66 9.54 4.92 -3.52
CA TYR A 66 9.07 6.31 -3.52
C TYR A 66 8.25 6.67 -2.28
N LYS A 67 8.05 5.73 -1.34
CA LYS A 67 7.18 5.93 -0.19
C LYS A 67 7.55 7.17 0.61
N GLU A 68 8.82 7.33 1.01
CA GLU A 68 9.22 8.42 1.89
C GLU A 68 9.08 9.79 1.21
N ALA A 69 9.45 9.86 -0.07
CA ALA A 69 9.34 11.09 -0.85
C ALA A 69 7.89 11.51 -1.08
N LEU A 70 7.01 10.56 -1.44
CA LEU A 70 5.60 10.83 -1.75
C LEU A 70 4.76 11.04 -0.50
N ILE A 71 5.03 10.29 0.57
CA ILE A 71 4.39 10.49 1.87
C ILE A 71 4.71 11.88 2.42
N LYS A 72 5.95 12.35 2.27
CA LYS A 72 6.34 13.71 2.70
C LYS A 72 5.71 14.81 1.85
N ALA A 73 5.40 14.52 0.58
CA ALA A 73 4.81 15.48 -0.36
C ALA A 73 3.32 15.75 -0.11
N ASN A 74 2.59 14.83 0.54
CA ASN A 74 1.15 14.96 0.77
C ASN A 74 0.79 14.72 2.24
N LYS A 75 0.11 15.67 2.88
CA LYS A 75 -0.27 15.63 4.29
C LYS A 75 -1.78 15.61 4.52
N SER A 76 -2.56 15.28 3.49
CA SER A 76 -4.02 15.20 3.60
C SER A 76 -4.43 14.04 4.51
N GLY A 77 -5.50 14.21 5.30
CA GLY A 77 -6.00 13.17 6.20
C GLY A 77 -6.38 11.88 5.47
N ALA A 78 -7.10 12.00 4.35
CA ALA A 78 -7.45 10.87 3.49
C ALA A 78 -6.22 10.17 2.89
N PHE A 79 -5.15 10.92 2.64
CA PHE A 79 -3.89 10.36 2.15
C PHE A 79 -3.17 9.56 3.24
N LYS A 80 -3.14 10.08 4.48
CA LYS A 80 -2.56 9.36 5.62
C LYS A 80 -3.29 8.04 5.87
N ASP A 81 -4.62 8.05 5.82
CA ASP A 81 -5.46 6.85 5.93
C ASP A 81 -5.13 5.83 4.82
N ALA A 82 -4.99 6.31 3.58
CA ALA A 82 -4.60 5.47 2.45
C ALA A 82 -3.22 4.83 2.62
N VAL A 83 -2.24 5.59 3.13
CA VAL A 83 -0.88 5.09 3.43
C VAL A 83 -0.92 4.04 4.55
N GLU A 84 -1.66 4.29 5.63
CA GLU A 84 -1.78 3.33 6.72
C GLU A 84 -2.44 2.01 6.26
N ALA A 85 -3.49 2.11 5.44
CA ALA A 85 -4.19 0.95 4.91
C ALA A 85 -3.32 0.09 3.97
N ILE A 86 -2.47 0.70 3.13
CA ILE A 86 -1.55 -0.06 2.27
C ILE A 86 -0.44 -0.73 3.07
N GLU A 87 0.12 -0.06 4.10
CA GLU A 87 1.12 -0.65 5.00
C GLU A 87 0.55 -1.87 5.72
N LYS A 88 -0.67 -1.74 6.26
CA LYS A 88 -1.38 -2.86 6.90
C LYS A 88 -1.64 -4.02 5.94
N CYS A 89 -1.93 -3.72 4.67
CA CYS A 89 -2.13 -4.75 3.66
C CYS A 89 -0.82 -5.45 3.26
N SER A 90 0.29 -4.71 3.24
CA SER A 90 1.64 -5.24 2.97
C SER A 90 2.05 -6.30 3.99
N GLN A 91 1.79 -6.04 5.28
CA GLN A 91 2.10 -6.95 6.38
C GLN A 91 1.30 -8.26 6.35
N ASN A 92 0.20 -8.32 5.61
CA ASN A 92 -0.67 -9.50 5.56
C ASN A 92 -0.31 -10.48 4.42
N LYS A 93 0.74 -10.18 3.62
CA LYS A 93 1.29 -11.07 2.60
C LYS A 93 2.42 -11.93 3.18
N GLY A 94 2.07 -12.98 3.91
CA GLY A 94 2.93 -14.16 4.03
C GLY A 94 3.98 -14.18 5.14
N ASP A 95 3.61 -13.82 6.37
CA ASP A 95 4.15 -14.49 7.55
C ASP A 95 2.92 -14.87 8.39
N SER A 96 2.59 -16.15 8.54
CA SER A 96 2.95 -16.91 9.75
C SER A 96 2.88 -16.04 11.02
N PRO A 97 2.22 -16.47 12.11
CA PRO A 97 2.35 -15.80 13.38
C PRO A 97 3.78 -16.05 13.90
N THR A 98 4.81 -15.37 13.40
CA THR A 98 6.04 -15.20 14.19
C THR A 98 5.76 -14.17 15.26
N LEU A 99 5.08 -14.68 16.29
CA LEU A 99 5.42 -14.39 17.67
C LEU A 99 6.95 -14.43 17.79
N LYS A 100 7.58 -13.26 17.83
CA LYS A 100 8.79 -13.04 18.62
C LYS A 100 8.53 -11.71 19.36
N ASP A 101 8.20 -11.73 20.66
CA ASP A 101 9.14 -12.01 21.77
C ASP A 101 10.25 -10.94 21.70
N ASP A 102 10.48 -10.06 22.67
CA ASP A 102 10.45 -10.23 24.11
C ASP A 102 10.09 -8.87 24.76
N SER A 103 8.97 -8.78 25.48
CA SER A 103 8.82 -7.78 26.55
C SER A 103 9.03 -8.49 27.88
N ASP A 104 10.26 -8.98 28.01
CA ASP A 104 10.93 -9.40 29.23
C ASP A 104 10.52 -8.58 30.46
N ALA A 105 10.19 -9.34 31.50
CA ALA A 105 10.99 -9.41 32.71
C ALA A 105 11.23 -8.14 33.54
N ILE A 106 10.56 -7.01 33.26
CA ILE A 106 10.64 -5.84 34.15
C ILE A 106 9.73 -5.99 35.36
N PHE A 107 8.55 -6.59 35.21
CA PHE A 107 7.57 -6.57 36.30
C PHE A 107 7.87 -7.56 37.44
N ASP A 108 8.50 -8.69 37.14
CA ASP A 108 8.71 -9.75 38.13
C ASP A 108 9.95 -9.51 39.01
N ARG A 109 10.95 -8.78 38.51
CA ARG A 109 12.15 -8.43 39.30
C ARG A 109 11.90 -7.32 40.34
N LEU A 110 10.74 -6.64 40.28
CA LEU A 110 10.37 -5.64 41.29
C LEU A 110 9.71 -6.28 42.52
N VAL A 111 9.20 -7.52 42.40
CA VAL A 111 8.58 -8.24 43.52
C VAL A 111 9.60 -8.64 44.60
N GLU A 112 10.90 -8.67 44.26
CA GLU A 112 11.98 -9.08 45.14
C GLU A 112 12.58 -7.93 45.98
N SER A 113 12.16 -6.68 45.77
CA SER A 113 12.61 -5.51 46.56
C SER A 113 11.70 -5.14 47.73
N GLU A 114 10.65 -5.93 47.98
CA GLU A 114 9.79 -5.81 49.16
C GLU A 114 9.97 -7.06 50.04
N SER A 115 11.16 -7.21 50.63
CA SER A 115 11.46 -8.12 51.74
C SER A 115 12.60 -7.56 52.59
#